data_AF-A0A6G9YHU7-F1
#
_entry.id   AF-A0A6G9YHU7-F1
#
_cell.length_a   1.000
_cell.length_b   1.000
_cell.length_c   1.000
_cell.angle_alpha   90.00
_cell.angle_beta   90.00
_cell.angle_gamma   90.00
#
_symmetry.space_group_name_H-M   'P 1'
#
loop_
_entity.id
_entity.type
_entity.pdbx_description
1 polymer ?
#
loop_
_entity_poly.entity_id
_entity_poly.type
_entity_poly.pdbx_seq_one_letter_code
_entity_poly.pdbx_strand_id
1 'polypeptide(L)'
;MQTSEKPSDAAPPAVVRVELNQTGGFAGVDEVYTVDSGVADQRRDQLFDMVAGQQFRTLNQTYSVPNKCRDQFFYRVTVTYSDSTTKEVSTDDCSQSPQLLTDVRTLIRQIGVHHNGR
;
A
#
# COMPACT_ATOMS: atom_id res chain seq x y z
N MET A 1 45.78 9.54 4.68
CA MET A 1 44.91 8.54 5.33
C MET A 1 43.49 8.89 4.93
N GLN A 2 42.91 8.20 3.96
CA GLN A 2 41.55 8.44 3.49
C GLN A 2 40.69 7.33 4.07
N THR A 3 39.84 7.68 5.02
CA THR A 3 38.88 6.77 5.65
C THR A 3 37.85 6.36 4.61
N SER A 4 37.91 5.10 4.18
CA SER A 4 36.85 4.46 3.40
C SER A 4 35.65 4.23 4.32
N GLU A 5 34.67 5.12 4.28
CA GLU A 5 33.34 4.82 4.82
C GLU A 5 32.69 3.79 3.90
N LYS A 6 32.76 2.52 4.32
CA LYS A 6 31.98 1.43 3.75
C LYS A 6 30.50 1.86 3.83
N PRO A 7 29.73 1.84 2.73
CA PRO A 7 28.29 2.05 2.86
C PRO A 7 27.78 0.95 3.79
N SER A 8 27.25 1.38 4.94
CA SER A 8 26.60 0.49 5.87
C SER A 8 25.35 -0.03 5.16
N ASP A 9 25.42 -1.26 4.68
CA ASP A 9 24.30 -1.99 4.08
C ASP A 9 23.31 -2.30 5.22
N ALA A 10 22.54 -1.29 5.61
CA ALA A 10 21.49 -1.42 6.60
C ALA A 10 20.36 -2.22 5.97
N ALA A 11 19.94 -3.30 6.64
CA ALA A 11 18.79 -4.07 6.19
C ALA A 11 17.57 -3.13 5.99
N PRO A 12 16.77 -3.33 4.93
CA PRO A 12 15.59 -2.52 4.70
C PRO A 12 14.66 -2.54 5.92
N PRO A 13 14.00 -1.41 6.25
CA PRO A 13 13.11 -1.36 7.40
C PRO A 13 11.91 -2.28 7.16
N ALA A 14 11.54 -3.03 8.20
CA ALA A 14 10.44 -4.00 8.15
C ALA A 14 9.09 -3.28 8.01
N VAL A 15 8.09 -3.96 7.45
CA VAL A 15 6.72 -3.44 7.36
C VAL A 15 6.03 -3.63 8.71
N VAL A 16 5.41 -2.59 9.24
CA VAL A 16 4.67 -2.66 10.53
C VAL A 16 3.17 -2.54 10.34
N ARG A 17 2.73 -1.82 9.29
CA ARG A 17 1.32 -1.59 9.02
C ARG A 17 1.11 -1.32 7.54
N VAL A 18 0.00 -1.83 7.01
CA VAL A 18 -0.48 -1.55 5.67
C VAL A 18 -1.93 -1.12 5.75
N GLU A 19 -2.26 0.01 5.13
CA GLU A 19 -3.62 0.54 5.07
C GLU A 19 -4.06 0.68 3.62
N LEU A 20 -5.32 0.36 3.35
CA LEU A 20 -6.01 0.70 2.12
C LEU A 20 -7.16 1.63 2.46
N ASN A 21 -7.09 2.86 1.98
CA ASN A 21 -8.26 3.75 1.92
C ASN A 21 -8.91 3.61 0.54
N GLN A 22 -10.23 3.38 0.51
CA GLN A 22 -11.06 3.42 -0.69
C GLN A 22 -12.10 4.52 -0.53
N THR A 23 -12.20 5.38 -1.53
CA THR A 23 -13.24 6.43 -1.59
C THR A 23 -13.94 6.46 -2.93
N GLY A 24 -15.16 7.00 -2.98
CA GLY A 24 -15.89 7.25 -4.22
C GLY A 24 -16.97 6.21 -4.50
N GLY A 25 -17.16 5.85 -5.77
CA GLY A 25 -18.31 5.05 -6.19
C GLY A 25 -19.61 5.86 -6.18
N PHE A 26 -20.67 5.26 -6.74
CA PHE A 26 -21.98 5.90 -6.86
C PHE A 26 -22.57 6.34 -5.51
N ALA A 27 -22.33 5.58 -4.44
CA ALA A 27 -22.87 5.84 -3.12
C ALA A 27 -21.98 6.76 -2.25
N GLY A 28 -20.78 7.14 -2.72
CA GLY A 28 -19.83 7.93 -1.92
C GLY A 28 -19.27 7.16 -0.73
N VAL A 29 -18.71 5.99 -0.99
CA VAL A 29 -18.03 5.15 0.02
C VAL A 29 -16.79 5.86 0.54
N ASP A 30 -16.49 5.66 1.82
CA ASP A 30 -15.19 5.91 2.45
C ASP A 30 -14.88 4.74 3.41
N GLU A 31 -13.97 3.87 3.01
CA GLU A 31 -13.62 2.64 3.73
C GLU A 31 -12.12 2.60 3.95
N VAL A 32 -11.73 2.15 5.14
CA VAL A 32 -10.33 1.92 5.50
C VAL A 32 -10.14 0.48 5.94
N TYR A 33 -9.17 -0.20 5.34
CA TYR A 33 -8.78 -1.56 5.69
C TYR A 33 -7.36 -1.51 6.25
N THR A 34 -7.15 -2.01 7.47
CA THR A 34 -5.82 -2.06 8.11
C THR A 34 -5.34 -3.49 8.25
N VAL A 35 -4.07 -3.73 7.89
CA VAL A 35 -3.34 -4.95 8.21
C VAL A 35 -2.11 -4.58 9.05
N ASP A 36 -2.06 -5.09 10.28
CA ASP A 36 -0.96 -4.91 11.21
C ASP A 36 -0.67 -6.21 11.97
N SER A 37 0.14 -6.15 13.03
CA SER A 37 0.50 -7.30 13.86
C SER A 37 -0.68 -7.97 14.57
N GLY A 38 -1.82 -7.29 14.71
CA GLY A 38 -3.05 -7.81 15.30
C GLY A 38 -3.85 -8.73 14.36
N VAL A 39 -3.56 -8.72 13.06
CA VAL A 39 -4.20 -9.62 12.08
C VAL A 39 -3.57 -11.02 12.17
N ALA A 40 -4.37 -12.03 12.51
CA ALA A 40 -3.94 -13.42 12.68
C ALA A 40 -3.96 -14.26 11.37
N ASP A 41 -4.29 -13.65 10.22
CA ASP A 41 -4.31 -14.34 8.93
C ASP A 41 -2.89 -14.68 8.44
N GLN A 42 -2.67 -15.94 8.05
CA GLN A 42 -1.36 -16.42 7.59
C GLN A 42 -0.84 -15.69 6.35
N ARG A 43 -1.72 -15.10 5.54
CA ARG A 43 -1.36 -14.32 4.36
C ARG A 43 -0.85 -12.91 4.69
N ARG A 44 -0.88 -12.51 5.98
CA ARG A 44 -0.30 -11.23 6.43
C ARG A 44 1.19 -11.15 6.07
N ASP A 45 1.93 -12.23 6.31
CA ASP A 45 3.37 -12.25 6.05
C ASP A 45 3.65 -12.15 4.55
N GLN A 46 2.83 -12.80 3.71
CA GLN A 46 2.86 -12.64 2.26
C GLN A 46 2.62 -11.17 1.84
N LEU A 47 1.62 -10.50 2.41
CA LEU A 47 1.36 -9.09 2.14
C LEU A 47 2.57 -8.22 2.52
N PHE A 48 3.15 -8.47 3.69
CA PHE A 48 4.30 -7.72 4.20
C PHE A 48 5.53 -7.92 3.30
N ASP A 49 5.78 -9.14 2.84
CA ASP A 49 6.86 -9.44 1.89
C ASP A 49 6.65 -8.72 0.55
N MET A 50 5.41 -8.71 0.02
CA MET A 50 5.09 -8.02 -1.23
C MET A 50 5.40 -6.53 -1.16
N VAL A 51 5.00 -5.85 -0.07
CA VAL A 51 5.17 -4.40 0.07
C VAL A 51 6.55 -4.00 0.63
N ALA A 52 7.25 -4.91 1.30
CA ALA A 52 8.66 -4.74 1.66
C ALA A 52 9.59 -4.86 0.43
N GLY A 53 9.16 -5.58 -0.60
CA GLY A 53 9.93 -5.84 -1.81
C GLY A 53 10.29 -4.58 -2.61
N GLN A 54 11.45 -4.61 -3.28
CA GLN A 54 11.94 -3.47 -4.06
C GLN A 54 10.95 -3.06 -5.16
N GLN A 55 10.28 -4.03 -5.80
CA GLN A 55 9.27 -3.76 -6.83
C GLN A 55 8.17 -2.81 -6.33
N PHE A 56 7.67 -3.00 -5.11
CA PHE A 56 6.67 -2.12 -4.51
C PHE A 56 7.27 -0.77 -4.12
N ARG A 57 8.45 -0.77 -3.49
CA ARG A 57 9.13 0.46 -3.06
C ARG A 57 9.43 1.41 -4.22
N THR A 58 9.72 0.86 -5.40
CA THR A 58 10.01 1.63 -6.63
C THR A 58 8.77 2.05 -7.42
N LEU A 59 7.56 1.68 -6.99
CA LEU A 59 6.33 2.14 -7.66
C LEU A 59 6.25 3.67 -7.64
N ASN A 60 5.60 4.24 -8.66
CA ASN A 60 5.22 5.64 -8.65
C ASN A 60 4.24 5.89 -7.49
N GLN A 61 4.23 7.12 -6.99
CA GLN A 61 3.29 7.51 -5.93
C GLN A 61 1.83 7.50 -6.42
N THR A 62 1.61 7.74 -7.72
CA THR A 62 0.27 7.86 -8.28
C THR A 62 0.18 7.20 -9.66
N TYR A 63 -0.86 6.39 -9.85
CA TYR A 63 -1.30 5.82 -11.12
C TYR A 63 -2.74 6.27 -11.37
N SER A 64 -2.88 7.53 -11.78
CA SER A 64 -4.17 8.13 -12.15
C SER A 64 -4.03 8.84 -13.48
N VAL A 65 -4.94 8.59 -14.43
CA VAL A 65 -5.05 9.40 -15.64
C VAL A 65 -6.26 10.33 -15.53
N PRO A 66 -6.19 11.57 -16.04
CA PRO A 66 -7.37 12.44 -16.12
C PRO A 66 -8.39 11.80 -17.08
N ASN A 67 -9.36 11.07 -16.54
CA ASN A 67 -10.41 10.43 -17.32
C ASN A 67 -11.80 10.71 -16.72
N LYS A 68 -12.83 10.59 -17.55
CA LYS A 68 -14.23 10.89 -17.20
C LYS A 68 -14.96 9.68 -16.63
N CYS A 69 -14.25 8.79 -15.94
CA CYS A 69 -14.91 7.65 -15.33
C CYS A 69 -15.82 8.12 -14.21
N ARG A 70 -17.13 8.11 -14.51
CA ARG A 70 -18.17 8.41 -13.53
C ARG A 70 -18.20 7.29 -12.51
N ASP A 71 -18.47 7.65 -11.26
CA ASP A 71 -18.68 6.71 -10.18
C ASP A 71 -17.50 5.75 -9.93
N GLN A 72 -16.26 6.18 -10.25
CA GLN A 72 -15.07 5.39 -9.97
C GLN A 72 -14.72 5.40 -8.49
N PHE A 73 -14.05 4.34 -8.04
CA PHE A 73 -13.35 4.36 -6.77
C PHE A 73 -11.91 4.84 -6.93
N PHE A 74 -11.45 5.54 -5.91
CA PHE A 74 -10.07 5.91 -5.68
C PHE A 74 -9.52 5.07 -4.55
N TYR A 75 -8.25 4.70 -4.67
CA TYR A 75 -7.58 3.82 -3.73
C TYR A 75 -6.25 4.43 -3.34
N ARG A 76 -5.95 4.43 -2.05
CA ARG A 76 -4.63 4.78 -1.51
C ARG A 76 -4.14 3.63 -0.65
N VAL A 77 -3.00 3.06 -1.04
CA VAL A 77 -2.25 2.12 -0.21
C VAL A 77 -1.19 2.91 0.54
N THR A 78 -1.18 2.80 1.86
CA THR A 78 -0.20 3.41 2.75
C THR A 78 0.54 2.29 3.48
N VAL A 79 1.85 2.24 3.36
CA VAL A 79 2.71 1.28 4.06
C VAL A 79 3.54 2.05 5.07
N THR A 80 3.46 1.68 6.34
CA THR A 80 4.32 2.18 7.40
C THR A 80 5.41 1.17 7.69
N TYR A 81 6.65 1.62 7.73
CA TYR A 81 7.81 0.81 8.06
C TYR A 81 8.28 1.02 9.51
N SER A 82 9.13 0.14 10.00
CA SER A 82 9.63 0.13 11.38
C SER A 82 10.47 1.35 11.75
N ASP A 83 11.01 2.07 10.76
CA ASP A 83 11.73 3.34 10.94
C ASP A 83 10.80 4.57 10.89
N SER A 84 9.48 4.35 10.93
CA SER A 84 8.43 5.37 10.79
C SER A 84 8.33 6.03 9.42
N THR A 85 9.12 5.62 8.43
CA THR A 85 8.92 6.08 7.05
C THR A 85 7.65 5.47 6.46
N THR A 86 7.07 6.16 5.47
CA THR A 86 5.88 5.70 4.79
C THR A 86 6.07 5.64 3.28
N LYS A 87 5.40 4.67 2.64
CA LYS A 87 5.23 4.62 1.19
C LYS A 87 3.74 4.71 0.88
N GLU A 88 3.38 5.70 0.07
CA GLU A 88 2.03 5.85 -0.44
C GLU A 88 1.99 5.55 -1.94
N VAL A 89 0.97 4.79 -2.35
CA VAL A 89 0.67 4.54 -3.76
C VAL A 89 -0.83 4.71 -3.97
N SER A 90 -1.21 5.65 -4.83
CA SER A 90 -2.60 5.95 -5.17
C SER A 90 -2.95 5.47 -6.58
N THR A 91 -4.17 4.98 -6.78
CA THR A 91 -4.72 4.61 -8.09
C THR A 91 -6.25 4.72 -8.11
N ASP A 92 -6.86 4.50 -9.27
CA ASP A 92 -8.31 4.49 -9.48
C ASP A 92 -8.71 3.31 -10.37
N ASP A 93 -10.01 3.01 -10.45
CA ASP A 93 -10.52 1.88 -11.24
C ASP A 93 -10.23 1.97 -12.75
N CYS A 94 -10.03 3.18 -13.26
CA CYS A 94 -9.97 3.43 -14.70
C CYS A 94 -8.54 3.69 -15.20
N SER A 95 -7.57 3.64 -14.31
CA SER A 95 -6.15 3.84 -14.63
C SER A 95 -5.43 2.51 -14.79
N GLN A 96 -4.41 2.51 -15.65
CA GLN A 96 -3.52 1.38 -15.77
C GLN A 96 -2.50 1.42 -14.62
N SER A 97 -2.70 0.57 -13.61
CA SER A 97 -1.72 0.34 -12.54
C SER A 97 -1.01 -1.01 -12.70
N PRO A 98 0.22 -1.17 -12.16
CA PRO A 98 0.90 -2.46 -12.14
C PRO A 98 0.09 -3.54 -11.42
N GLN A 99 0.17 -4.79 -11.90
CA GLN A 99 -0.54 -5.94 -11.32
C GLN A 99 -0.26 -6.11 -9.81
N LEU A 100 0.98 -5.87 -9.40
CA LEU A 100 1.39 -5.91 -7.99
C LEU A 100 0.50 -5.03 -7.09
N LEU A 101 0.11 -3.83 -7.55
CA LEU A 101 -0.74 -2.93 -6.76
C LEU A 101 -2.17 -3.49 -6.65
N THR A 102 -2.69 -4.12 -7.71
CA THR A 102 -3.98 -4.81 -7.70
C THR A 102 -3.98 -5.98 -6.72
N ASP A 103 -2.92 -6.79 -6.72
CA ASP A 103 -2.78 -7.94 -5.83
C ASP A 103 -2.70 -7.50 -4.35
N VAL A 104 -1.89 -6.47 -4.06
CA VAL A 104 -1.79 -5.85 -2.72
C VAL A 104 -3.15 -5.34 -2.25
N ARG A 105 -3.85 -4.56 -3.07
CA ARG A 105 -5.20 -4.03 -2.73
C ARG A 105 -6.19 -5.16 -2.45
N THR A 106 -6.20 -6.19 -3.29
CA THR A 106 -7.09 -7.34 -3.14
C THR A 106 -6.81 -8.07 -1.84
N LEU A 107 -5.53 -8.30 -1.52
CA LEU A 107 -5.15 -9.01 -0.32
C LEU A 107 -5.48 -8.21 0.95
N ILE A 108 -5.23 -6.89 0.97
CA ILE A 108 -5.61 -6.02 2.09
C ILE A 108 -7.12 -6.08 2.35
N ARG A 109 -7.96 -6.06 1.32
CA ARG A 109 -9.43 -6.18 1.49
C ARG A 109 -9.86 -7.51 2.10
N GLN A 110 -9.17 -8.58 1.74
CA GLN A 110 -9.52 -9.93 2.17
C GLN A 110 -9.15 -10.21 3.63
N ILE A 111 -8.04 -9.61 4.12
CA ILE A 111 -7.48 -9.95 5.44
C ILE A 111 -7.48 -8.76 6.42
N GLY A 112 -7.67 -7.55 5.92
CA GLY A 112 -7.63 -6.33 6.71
C GLY A 112 -8.86 -6.16 7.58
N VAL A 113 -8.64 -5.57 8.75
CA VAL A 113 -9.72 -5.12 9.62
C VAL A 113 -10.39 -3.92 8.95
N HIS A 114 -11.69 -4.04 8.71
CA HIS A 114 -12.49 -3.01 8.08
C HIS A 114 -12.92 -1.94 9.09
N HIS A 115 -12.74 -0.68 8.70
CA HIS A 115 -13.17 0.50 9.44
C HIS A 115 -13.95 1.41 8.48
N ASN A 116 -15.08 1.94 8.93
CA ASN A 116 -15.75 2.99 8.19
C ASN A 116 -14.89 4.27 8.28
N GLY A 117 -14.51 4.82 7.13
CA GLY A 117 -13.98 6.18 7.05
C GLY A 117 -15.06 7.14 7.57
N ARG A 118 -14.67 8.07 8.45
CA ARG A 118 -15.60 8.97 9.14
C ARG A 118 -16.06 10.10 8.24
#